data_AF-A0AB39RY78-F1
#
_entry.id   AF-A0AB39RY78-F1
#
_cell.length_a   1.000
_cell.length_b   1.000
_cell.length_c   1.000
_cell.angle_alpha   90.00
_cell.angle_beta   90.00
_cell.angle_gamma   90.00
#
_symmetry.space_group_name_H-M   'P 1'
#
loop_
_entity.id
_entity.type
_entity.pdbx_description
1 polymer ?
#
loop_
_entity_poly.entity_id
_entity_poly.type
_entity_poly.pdbx_seq_one_letter_code
_entity_poly.pdbx_strand_id
1 'polypeptide(L)'
;MTQPSLFVEVHILQSLPPSNINRDDSGTRKQALYGGARRARVSSEAWKCATRMEFAKGEAVADRATRTKRIAALLAERLARPTAVRAWKLPTRTGWPRPRWSRSASPSPPRRRNSPPTCPGLETFRQDQRA
;
A
#
# COMPACT_ATOMS: atom_id res chain seq x y z
N MET A 1 16.37 44.82 2.39
CA MET A 1 15.85 43.55 1.83
C MET A 1 16.01 42.48 2.88
N THR A 2 14.93 42.09 3.56
CA THR A 2 14.94 41.02 4.55
C THR A 2 15.11 39.68 3.83
N GLN A 3 16.18 38.96 4.16
CA GLN A 3 16.36 37.62 3.61
C GLN A 3 15.26 36.70 4.14
N PRO A 4 14.62 35.89 3.28
CA PRO A 4 13.57 34.99 3.71
C PRO A 4 14.16 33.90 4.63
N SER A 5 13.56 33.73 5.80
CA SER A 5 13.89 32.62 6.69
C SER A 5 13.46 31.29 6.05
N LEU A 6 14.42 30.42 5.76
CA LEU A 6 14.19 29.12 5.12
C LEU A 6 13.55 28.08 6.05
N PHE A 7 13.63 28.28 7.36
CA PHE A 7 13.21 27.31 8.36
C PHE A 7 12.14 27.90 9.27
N VAL A 8 11.14 27.07 9.59
CA VAL A 8 10.09 27.38 10.57
C VAL A 8 10.11 26.30 11.63
N GLU A 9 10.39 26.70 12.87
CA GLU A 9 10.39 25.81 14.04
C GLU A 9 9.14 26.07 14.87
N VAL A 10 8.51 24.99 15.35
CA VAL A 10 7.27 25.05 16.12
C VAL A 10 7.45 24.27 17.42
N HIS A 11 7.27 24.96 18.54
CA HIS A 11 7.33 24.38 19.89
C HIS A 11 5.94 24.43 20.52
N ILE A 12 5.46 23.29 21.03
CA ILE A 12 4.10 23.17 21.58
C ILE A 12 4.20 22.53 22.97
N LEU A 13 3.58 23.16 23.95
CA LEU A 13 3.34 22.60 25.28
C LEU A 13 1.85 22.32 25.43
N GLN A 14 1.49 21.04 25.49
CA GLN A 14 0.11 20.58 25.65
C GLN A 14 0.01 19.66 26.87
N SER A 15 -0.84 20.03 27.83
CA SER A 15 -1.22 19.14 28.90
C SER A 15 -2.25 18.12 28.39
N LEU A 16 -2.06 16.86 28.75
CA LEU A 16 -3.00 15.79 28.42
C LEU A 16 -3.56 15.23 29.73
N PRO A 17 -4.87 14.93 29.79
CA PRO A 17 -5.44 14.18 30.91
C PRO A 17 -4.80 12.78 30.96
N PRO A 18 -4.90 12.07 32.11
CA PRO A 18 -4.35 10.72 32.26
C PRO A 18 -5.01 9.76 31.25
N SER A 19 -4.35 9.57 30.12
CA SER A 19 -4.86 8.84 28.95
C SER A 19 -3.78 7.93 28.39
N ASN A 20 -4.17 6.87 27.67
CA ASN A 20 -3.25 5.97 26.97
C ASN A 20 -3.18 6.35 25.48
N ILE A 21 -2.69 7.56 25.19
CA ILE A 21 -2.66 8.15 23.85
C ILE A 21 -1.80 7.37 22.85
N ASN A 22 -0.78 6.67 23.32
CA ASN A 22 0.17 5.95 22.49
C ASN A 22 0.61 4.65 23.17
N ARG A 23 0.38 3.53 22.48
CA ARG A 23 0.59 2.17 23.01
C ARG A 23 1.80 1.50 22.36
N ASP A 24 2.42 0.59 23.10
CA ASP A 24 3.33 -0.43 22.56
C ASP A 24 2.57 -1.70 22.16
N ASP A 25 3.27 -2.70 21.63
CA ASP A 25 2.68 -3.97 21.18
C ASP A 25 2.04 -4.75 22.36
N SER A 26 2.45 -4.46 23.59
CA SER A 26 1.87 -5.02 24.83
C SER A 26 0.68 -4.21 25.36
N GLY A 27 0.26 -3.16 24.67
CA GLY A 27 -0.86 -2.28 25.06
C GLY A 27 -0.52 -1.25 26.15
N THR A 28 0.72 -1.24 26.64
CA THR A 28 1.18 -0.31 27.67
C THR A 28 1.49 1.06 27.07
N ARG A 29 1.37 2.11 27.88
CA ARG A 29 1.76 3.47 27.46
C ARG A 29 3.22 3.51 27.03
N LYS A 30 3.49 4.04 25.85
CA LYS A 30 4.86 4.27 25.38
C LYS A 30 5.56 5.29 26.29
N GLN A 31 6.75 4.92 26.76
CA GLN A 31 7.53 5.73 27.70
C GLN A 31 8.97 5.90 27.21
N ALA A 32 9.66 6.92 27.72
CA ALA A 32 11.09 7.12 27.54
C ALA A 32 11.72 7.64 28.84
N LEU A 33 13.00 7.32 29.05
CA LEU A 33 13.78 7.91 30.13
C LEU A 33 14.29 9.28 29.69
N TYR A 34 13.99 10.32 30.47
CA TYR A 34 14.45 11.68 30.19
C TYR A 34 14.78 12.40 31.50
N GLY A 35 16.03 12.82 31.65
CA GLY A 35 16.53 13.45 32.87
C GLY A 35 16.41 12.53 34.10
N GLY A 36 16.69 11.23 33.95
CA GLY A 36 16.62 10.25 35.04
C GLY A 36 15.22 9.77 35.43
N ALA A 37 14.15 10.38 34.90
CA ALA A 37 12.78 9.98 35.18
C ALA A 37 12.09 9.35 33.95
N ARG A 38 11.21 8.35 34.17
CA ARG A 38 10.36 7.80 33.11
C ARG A 38 9.22 8.75 32.82
N ARG A 39 9.07 9.16 31.56
CA ARG A 39 7.99 10.04 31.09
C ARG A 39 7.17 9.34 30.02
N ALA A 40 5.87 9.63 29.97
CA ALA A 40 5.04 9.23 28.85
C ALA A 40 5.56 9.92 27.58
N ARG A 41 5.59 9.19 26.47
CA ARG A 41 6.08 9.68 25.19
C ARG A 41 5.10 9.33 24.08
N VAL A 42 4.80 10.32 23.26
CA VAL A 42 4.14 10.10 21.98
C VAL A 42 5.21 9.97 20.90
N SER A 43 5.14 8.93 20.08
CA SER A 43 6.08 8.78 18.96
C SER A 43 5.80 9.84 17.91
N SER A 44 6.87 10.30 17.24
CA SER A 44 6.73 11.26 16.13
C SER A 44 5.85 10.69 15.01
N GLU A 45 5.90 9.38 14.75
CA GLU A 45 5.01 8.73 13.77
C GLU A 45 3.54 8.85 14.16
N ALA A 46 3.18 8.73 15.44
CA ALA A 46 1.78 8.86 15.88
C ALA A 46 1.24 10.27 15.60
N TRP A 47 2.00 11.31 15.98
CA TRP A 47 1.62 12.70 15.67
C TRP A 47 1.59 12.98 14.16
N LYS A 48 2.57 12.48 13.40
CA LYS A 48 2.59 12.62 11.94
C LYS A 48 1.42 11.89 11.27
N CYS A 49 1.00 10.76 11.81
CA CYS A 49 -0.16 10.03 11.31
C CYS A 49 -1.45 10.83 11.57
N ALA A 50 -1.66 11.25 12.82
CA ALA A 50 -2.82 12.06 13.21
C ALA A 50 -2.91 13.36 12.40
N THR A 51 -1.78 14.06 12.24
CA THR A 51 -1.70 15.28 11.43
C THR A 51 -2.08 14.99 9.97
N ARG A 52 -1.49 13.97 9.34
CA ARG A 52 -1.82 13.60 7.96
C ARG A 52 -3.30 13.26 7.76
N MET A 53 -3.90 12.55 8.71
CA MET A 53 -5.33 12.23 8.65
C MET A 53 -6.21 13.46 8.78
N GLU A 54 -5.82 14.43 9.61
CA GLU A 54 -6.57 15.68 9.78
C GLU A 54 -6.50 16.54 8.52
N PHE A 55 -5.31 16.78 7.97
CA PHE A 55 -5.14 17.53 6.72
C PHE A 55 -5.88 16.88 5.55
N ALA A 56 -5.85 15.55 5.46
CA ALA A 56 -6.53 14.81 4.41
C ALA A 56 -8.05 15.05 4.37
N LYS A 57 -8.70 15.49 5.47
CA LYS A 57 -10.14 15.81 5.49
C LYS A 57 -10.49 17.04 4.66
N GLY A 58 -9.59 18.02 4.56
CA GLY A 58 -9.80 19.26 3.83
C GLY A 58 -9.28 19.24 2.38
N GLU A 59 -8.47 18.25 2.01
CA GLU A 59 -7.85 18.15 0.69
C GLU A 59 -8.67 17.34 -0.32
N ALA A 60 -8.57 17.71 -1.59
CA ALA A 60 -9.14 16.95 -2.70
C ALA A 60 -8.53 15.54 -2.78
N VAL A 61 -9.30 14.58 -3.27
CA VAL A 61 -8.85 13.18 -3.38
C VAL A 61 -7.61 13.03 -4.27
N ALA A 62 -7.43 13.92 -5.25
CA ALA A 62 -6.28 13.93 -6.15
C ALA A 62 -4.96 14.30 -5.44
N ASP A 63 -5.03 15.19 -4.45
CA ASP A 63 -3.86 15.72 -3.75
C ASP A 63 -3.51 14.91 -2.48
N ARG A 64 -4.40 13.99 -2.09
CA ARG A 64 -4.24 13.17 -0.89
C ARG A 64 -3.17 12.08 -1.06
N ALA A 65 -2.11 12.15 -0.25
CA ALA A 65 -1.10 11.10 -0.17
C ALA A 65 -1.64 9.83 0.54
N THR A 66 -1.89 8.76 -0.22
CA THR A 66 -2.40 7.48 0.30
C THR A 66 -1.27 6.45 0.52
N ARG A 67 -1.06 6.01 1.77
CA ARG A 67 -0.08 4.94 2.11
C ARG A 67 -0.74 3.57 1.96
N THR A 68 -0.30 2.77 0.99
CA THR A 68 -0.86 1.43 0.75
C THR A 68 0.19 0.45 0.22
N LYS A 69 0.08 -0.82 0.64
CA LYS A 69 0.83 -1.94 0.03
C LYS A 69 0.07 -2.57 -1.14
N ARG A 70 -1.21 -2.21 -1.34
CA ARG A 70 -2.12 -2.81 -2.33
C ARG A 70 -2.23 -1.96 -3.60
N ILE A 71 -1.13 -1.37 -4.07
CA ILE A 71 -1.14 -0.49 -5.23
C ILE A 71 -1.58 -1.22 -6.51
N ALA A 72 -1.17 -2.47 -6.69
CA ALA A 72 -1.55 -3.29 -7.86
C ALA A 72 -3.07 -3.49 -7.95
N ALA A 73 -3.73 -3.77 -6.82
CA ALA A 73 -5.18 -3.93 -6.78
C ALA A 73 -5.91 -2.62 -7.14
N LEU A 74 -5.47 -1.50 -6.57
CA LEU A 74 -6.05 -0.17 -6.86
C LEU A 74 -5.84 0.26 -8.31
N LEU A 75 -4.70 -0.10 -8.91
CA LEU A 75 -4.41 0.18 -10.30
C LEU A 75 -5.27 -0.68 -11.24
N ALA A 76 -5.37 -1.98 -10.97
CA ALA A 76 -6.21 -2.89 -11.75
C ALA A 76 -7.67 -2.45 -11.74
N GLU A 77 -8.20 -2.07 -10.58
CA GLU A 77 -9.56 -1.52 -10.44
C GLU A 77 -9.75 -0.25 -11.29
N ARG A 78 -8.79 0.67 -11.27
CA ARG A 78 -8.83 1.89 -12.09
C ARG A 78 -8.78 1.60 -13.59
N LEU A 79 -7.99 0.62 -14.02
CA LEU A 79 -7.89 0.23 -15.44
C LEU A 79 -9.12 -0.50 -15.95
N ALA A 80 -9.79 -1.27 -15.07
CA ALA A 80 -11.02 -1.97 -15.41
C ALA A 80 -12.22 -1.03 -15.56
N ARG A 81 -12.16 0.18 -14.96
CA ARG A 81 -13.18 1.21 -15.14
C ARG A 81 -13.19 1.62 -16.63
N PRO A 82 -14.35 1.55 -17.33
CA PRO A 82 -14.45 2.01 -18.71
C PRO A 82 -14.06 3.48 -18.76
N THR A 83 -12.91 3.75 -19.34
CA THR A 83 -12.43 5.11 -19.51
C THR A 83 -12.70 5.49 -20.96
N ALA A 84 -13.17 6.71 -21.23
CA ALA A 84 -13.43 7.23 -22.58
C ALA A 84 -12.13 7.49 -23.37
N VAL A 85 -11.14 6.61 -23.25
CA VAL A 85 -9.92 6.67 -24.04
C VAL A 85 -10.27 6.13 -25.41
N ARG A 86 -10.11 7.00 -26.42
CA ARG A 86 -10.16 6.62 -27.83
C ARG A 86 -9.30 5.37 -28.00
N ALA A 87 -9.90 4.26 -28.42
CA ALA A 87 -9.19 3.00 -28.61
C ALA A 87 -7.96 3.26 -29.47
N TRP A 88 -6.77 3.11 -28.88
CA TRP A 88 -5.56 3.10 -29.66
C TRP A 88 -5.70 1.89 -30.60
N LYS A 89 -5.70 2.14 -31.92
CA LYS A 89 -5.74 1.04 -32.88
C LYS A 89 -4.39 0.34 -32.80
N LEU A 90 -4.34 -0.78 -32.08
CA LEU A 90 -3.27 -1.75 -32.23
C LEU A 90 -3.05 -1.98 -33.73
N PRO A 91 -1.82 -1.82 -34.26
CA PRO A 91 -1.55 -2.24 -35.62
C PRO A 91 -1.89 -3.73 -35.69
N THR A 92 -2.81 -4.07 -36.59
CA THR A 92 -3.20 -5.46 -36.84
C THR A 92 -1.95 -6.29 -37.07
N ARG A 93 -1.92 -7.47 -36.47
CA ARG A 93 -0.81 -8.43 -36.46
C ARG A 93 -0.55 -9.03 -37.85
N THR A 94 -0.31 -8.19 -38.86
CA THR A 94 -0.03 -8.58 -40.25
C THR A 94 1.39 -8.22 -40.69
N GLY A 95 2.18 -7.51 -39.87
CA GLY A 95 3.51 -7.02 -40.26
C GLY A 95 4.72 -7.54 -39.46
N TRP A 96 4.54 -8.31 -38.38
CA TRP A 96 5.70 -8.80 -37.63
C TRP A 96 6.32 -10.01 -38.34
N PRO A 97 7.59 -9.95 -38.79
CA PRO A 97 8.25 -11.09 -39.41
C PRO A 97 8.28 -12.23 -38.40
N ARG A 98 7.73 -13.38 -38.77
CA ARG A 98 7.83 -14.58 -37.94
C ARG A 98 9.31 -14.91 -37.75
N PRO A 99 9.82 -15.02 -36.51
CA PRO A 99 11.19 -15.44 -36.29
C PRO A 99 11.42 -16.80 -36.97
N ARG A 100 12.54 -16.92 -37.71
CA ARG A 100 12.85 -18.04 -38.63
C ARG A 100 12.74 -19.43 -37.98
N TRP A 101 12.94 -19.49 -36.67
CA TRP A 101 12.89 -20.70 -35.84
C TRP A 101 11.48 -21.28 -35.68
N SER A 102 10.42 -20.58 -36.10
CA SER A 102 9.04 -21.08 -36.04
C SER A 102 8.65 -22.04 -37.18
N ARG A 103 9.59 -22.47 -38.04
CA ARG A 103 9.29 -23.35 -39.20
C ARG A 103 9.58 -24.84 -38.97
N SER A 104 10.22 -25.24 -37.87
CA SER A 104 10.70 -26.63 -37.70
C SER A 104 10.16 -27.36 -36.47
N ALA A 105 8.99 -27.00 -35.96
CA ALA A 105 8.33 -27.81 -34.95
C ALA A 105 6.81 -27.78 -35.14
N SER A 106 6.27 -28.75 -35.87
CA SER A 106 4.88 -29.16 -35.68
C SER A 106 4.79 -29.72 -34.25
N PRO A 107 4.00 -29.14 -33.34
CA PRO A 107 3.79 -29.77 -32.05
C PRO A 107 2.88 -30.97 -32.27
N SER A 108 3.38 -32.17 -31.99
CA SER A 108 2.53 -33.35 -31.80
C SER A 108 1.45 -33.02 -30.77
N PRO A 109 0.20 -33.46 -30.97
CA PRO A 109 -0.88 -33.14 -30.03
C PRO A 109 -0.54 -33.71 -28.65
N PRO A 110 -0.81 -32.99 -27.55
CA PRO A 110 -0.58 -33.53 -26.22
C PRO A 110 -1.47 -34.75 -26.01
N ARG A 111 -0.88 -35.90 -25.66
CA ARG A 111 -1.63 -37.06 -25.18
C ARG A 111 -2.49 -36.61 -24.01
N ARG A 112 -3.81 -36.82 -24.09
CA ARG A 112 -4.75 -36.64 -22.98
C ARG A 112 -4.23 -37.43 -21.76
N ARG A 113 -3.72 -36.75 -20.73
CA ARG A 113 -3.64 -37.32 -19.39
C ARG A 113 -4.99 -37.07 -18.73
N ASN A 114 -5.83 -38.09 -18.69
CA ASN A 114 -7.00 -38.11 -17.83
C ASN A 114 -6.54 -38.47 -16.41
N SER A 115 -6.14 -37.48 -15.62
CA SER A 115 -6.12 -37.56 -14.15
C SER A 115 -6.07 -36.13 -13.57
N PRO A 116 -6.94 -35.76 -12.61
CA PRO A 116 -6.81 -34.50 -11.89
C PRO A 116 -5.61 -34.56 -10.93
N PRO A 117 -4.88 -33.45 -10.70
CA PRO A 117 -3.89 -33.40 -9.63
C PRO A 117 -4.60 -33.35 -8.28
N THR A 118 -4.52 -34.42 -7.50
CA THR A 118 -4.71 -34.36 -6.05
C THR A 118 -3.52 -33.61 -5.45
N CYS A 119 -3.75 -32.42 -4.90
CA CYS A 119 -2.79 -31.74 -4.05
C CYS A 119 -2.93 -32.29 -2.62
N PRO A 120 -1.92 -32.98 -2.04
CA PRO A 120 -1.89 -33.23 -0.62
C PRO A 120 -1.29 -32.01 0.08
N GLY A 121 -1.97 -31.48 1.10
CA GLY A 121 -1.40 -30.49 2.02
C GLY A 121 -1.88 -29.05 1.81
N LEU A 122 -3.14 -28.79 2.15
CA LEU A 122 -3.65 -27.47 2.53
C LEU A 122 -4.85 -27.66 3.48
N GLU A 123 -4.64 -28.47 4.52
CA GLU A 123 -5.43 -28.37 5.74
C GLU A 123 -4.76 -27.34 6.65
N THR A 124 -5.59 -26.56 7.34
CA THR A 124 -5.27 -25.52 8.34
C THR A 124 -4.81 -24.15 7.80
N PHE A 125 -5.76 -23.35 7.32
CA PHE A 125 -5.82 -21.92 7.69
C PHE A 125 -7.24 -21.37 7.46
N ARG A 126 -8.18 -21.91 8.23
CA ARG A 126 -9.58 -21.49 8.22
C ARG A 126 -10.07 -21.24 9.65
N GLN A 127 -9.49 -20.24 10.31
CA GLN A 127 -10.10 -19.61 11.48
C GLN A 127 -9.47 -18.22 11.71
N ASP A 128 -10.29 -17.32 12.24
CA ASP A 128 -10.02 -15.93 12.64
C ASP A 128 -10.14 -14.82 11.58
N GLN A 129 -11.39 -14.62 11.13
CA GLN A 129 -11.93 -13.30 10.80
C GLN A 129 -13.29 -13.14 11.51
N ARG A 130 -13.26 -12.94 12.82
CA ARG A 130 -14.32 -12.27 13.61
C ARG A 130 -13.67 -11.49 14.74
N ALA A 131 -13.55 -10.18 14.53
CA ALA A 131 -13.50 -9.13 15.55
C ALA A 131 -14.04 -7.86 14.90
#